data_AF-A0A0R0GCU2-F1
#
_entry.id   AF-A0A0R0GCU2-F1
#
_cell.length_a   1.000
_cell.length_b   1.000
_cell.length_c   1.000
_cell.angle_alpha   90.00
_cell.angle_beta   90.00
_cell.angle_gamma   90.00
#
_symmetry.space_group_name_H-M   'P 1'
#
loop_
_entity.id
_entity.type
_entity.pdbx_description
1 polymer ?
#
loop_
_entity_poly.entity_id
_entity_poly.type
_entity_poly.pdbx_seq_one_letter_code
_entity_poly.pdbx_strand_id
1 'polypeptide(L)'
;MEWRKCYLDVILVPLGFLTSIGYHFWLWHKVRTQPHTTIIGINASGRGNWVNGMMKIYLFSSTNSLFETRARVVYIRNKRILQR
;
A
#
# COMPACT_ATOMS: atom_id res chain seq x y z
N MET A 1 31.52 32.63 -33.70
CA MET A 1 31.68 31.22 -33.24
C MET A 1 30.34 30.65 -32.76
N GLU A 2 29.22 31.04 -33.39
CA GLU A 2 27.85 30.77 -32.89
C GLU A 2 27.38 29.34 -33.15
N TRP A 3 27.81 28.73 -34.27
CA TRP A 3 27.46 27.35 -34.64
C TRP A 3 27.83 26.32 -33.56
N ARG A 4 28.94 26.56 -32.85
CA ARG A 4 29.43 25.69 -31.77
C ARG A 4 28.50 25.69 -30.55
N LYS A 5 27.85 26.83 -30.26
CA LYS A 5 26.89 26.94 -29.14
C LYS A 5 25.59 26.18 -29.46
N CYS A 6 25.04 26.37 -30.66
CA CYS A 6 23.86 25.62 -31.11
C CYS A 6 24.10 24.09 -31.08
N TYR A 7 25.28 23.63 -31.51
CA TYR A 7 25.61 22.21 -31.48
C TYR A 7 25.69 21.66 -30.04
N LEU A 8 26.25 22.44 -29.11
CA LEU A 8 26.28 22.08 -27.70
C LEU A 8 24.88 22.00 -27.09
N ASP A 9 24.00 22.97 -27.35
CA ASP A 9 22.64 22.96 -26.82
C ASP A 9 21.83 21.77 -27.33
N VAL A 10 21.92 21.47 -28.63
CA VAL A 10 21.25 20.32 -29.25
C VAL A 10 21.70 18.99 -28.66
N ILE A 11 22.91 18.90 -28.10
CA ILE A 11 23.41 17.69 -27.44
C ILE A 11 23.08 17.70 -25.94
N LEU A 12 23.33 18.82 -25.24
CA LEU A 12 23.15 18.89 -23.79
C LEU A 12 21.69 18.72 -23.39
N VAL A 13 20.75 19.28 -24.15
CA VAL A 13 19.33 19.19 -23.85
C VAL A 13 18.87 17.73 -23.81
N PRO A 14 18.98 16.93 -24.89
CA PRO A 14 18.58 15.53 -24.86
C PRO A 14 19.41 14.71 -23.87
N LEU A 15 20.70 15.02 -23.66
CA LEU A 15 21.51 14.34 -22.65
C LEU A 15 20.95 14.57 -21.22
N GLY A 16 20.51 15.79 -20.90
CA GLY A 16 19.87 16.12 -19.63
C GLY A 16 18.53 15.39 -19.44
N PHE A 17 17.75 15.25 -20.51
CA PHE A 17 16.53 14.44 -20.47
C PHE A 17 16.84 12.95 -20.29
N LEU A 18 17.84 12.42 -21.01
CA LEU A 18 18.24 11.01 -20.90
C LEU A 18 18.72 10.64 -19.49
N THR A 19 19.51 11.50 -18.86
CA THR A 19 19.95 11.30 -17.47
C THR A 19 18.78 11.34 -16.50
N SER A 20 17.84 12.28 -16.67
CA SER A 20 16.63 12.38 -15.85
C SER A 20 15.73 11.15 -15.98
N ILE A 21 15.51 10.69 -17.21
CA ILE A 21 14.72 9.49 -17.51
C ILE A 21 15.41 8.25 -16.93
N GLY A 22 16.71 8.08 -17.17
CA GLY A 22 17.51 6.97 -16.65
C GLY A 22 17.48 6.90 -15.12
N TYR A 23 17.58 8.06 -14.44
CA TYR A 23 17.47 8.14 -12.99
C TYR A 23 16.11 7.65 -12.49
N HIS A 24 15.01 8.10 -13.13
CA HIS A 24 13.66 7.67 -12.74
C HIS A 24 13.43 6.18 -12.99
N PHE A 25 13.91 5.64 -14.11
CA PHE A 25 13.84 4.21 -14.39
C PHE A 25 14.65 3.40 -13.37
N TRP A 26 15.85 3.84 -13.03
CA TRP A 26 16.66 3.18 -12.00
C TRP A 26 16.00 3.25 -10.62
N LEU A 27 15.44 4.40 -10.25
CA LEU A 27 14.72 4.56 -9.00
C LEU A 27 13.49 3.65 -8.95
N TRP A 28 12.70 3.63 -10.03
CA TRP A 28 11.53 2.76 -10.16
C TRP A 28 11.91 1.28 -10.07
N HIS A 29 12.95 0.86 -10.78
CA HIS A 29 13.47 -0.50 -10.73
C HIS A 29 13.93 -0.85 -9.32
N LYS A 30 14.71 0.02 -8.65
CA LYS A 30 15.19 -0.23 -7.29
C LYS A 30 14.02 -0.36 -6.29
N VAL A 31 13.02 0.50 -6.39
CA VAL A 31 11.82 0.44 -5.53
C VAL A 31 11.02 -0.84 -5.77
N ARG A 32 10.96 -1.35 -7.01
CA ARG A 32 10.25 -2.60 -7.34
C ARG A 32 11.03 -3.85 -6.93
N THR A 33 12.32 -3.89 -7.15
CA THR A 33 13.17 -5.07 -6.92
C THR A 33 13.61 -5.19 -5.47
N GLN A 34 13.78 -4.06 -4.77
CA GLN A 34 14.19 -4.02 -3.36
C GLN A 34 13.32 -3.01 -2.57
N PRO A 35 12.01 -3.27 -2.44
CA PRO A 35 11.11 -2.36 -1.73
C PRO A 35 11.51 -2.17 -0.25
N HIS A 36 12.21 -3.14 0.34
CA HIS A 36 12.66 -3.06 1.74
C HIS A 36 13.97 -2.31 1.97
N THR A 37 14.72 -1.95 0.92
CA THR A 37 15.98 -1.18 1.07
C THR A 37 15.80 0.30 0.76
N THR A 38 14.63 0.71 0.24
CA THR A 38 14.30 2.11 -0.04
C THR A 38 13.13 2.58 0.80
N ILE A 39 13.25 3.78 1.39
CA ILE A 39 12.24 4.38 2.29
C ILE A 39 10.85 4.41 1.62
N ILE A 40 10.78 4.71 0.32
CA ILE A 40 9.53 4.76 -0.46
C ILE A 40 8.85 3.38 -0.50
N GLY A 41 9.62 2.31 -0.75
CA GLY A 41 9.10 0.95 -0.81
C GLY A 41 8.63 0.46 0.57
N ILE A 42 9.38 0.76 1.64
CA ILE A 42 8.98 0.44 3.02
C ILE A 42 7.67 1.14 3.37
N ASN A 43 7.53 2.43 3.03
CA ASN A 43 6.32 3.19 3.34
C ASN A 43 5.09 2.68 2.56
N ALA A 44 5.27 2.31 1.29
CA ALA A 44 4.20 1.71 0.49
C ALA A 44 3.76 0.35 1.06
N SER A 45 4.70 -0.53 1.39
CA SER A 45 4.40 -1.81 2.03
C SER A 45 3.77 -1.63 3.42
N GLY A 46 4.27 -0.68 4.22
CA GLY A 46 3.71 -0.33 5.52
C GLY A 46 2.24 0.08 5.43
N ARG A 47 1.90 0.90 4.42
CA ARG A 47 0.50 1.30 4.17
C ARG A 47 -0.38 0.12 3.75
N GLY A 48 0.11 -0.75 2.87
CA GLY A 48 -0.60 -1.97 2.48
C GLY A 48 -0.86 -2.88 3.69
N ASN A 49 0.15 -3.06 4.54
CA ASN A 49 0.05 -3.87 5.75
C ASN A 49 -0.92 -3.26 6.76
N TRP A 50 -0.95 -1.93 6.90
CA TRP A 50 -1.90 -1.23 7.77
C TRP A 50 -3.35 -1.44 7.33
N VAL A 51 -3.65 -1.28 6.03
CA VAL A 51 -5.01 -1.51 5.51
C VAL A 51 -5.43 -2.97 5.72
N ASN A 52 -4.54 -3.93 5.43
CA ASN A 52 -4.82 -5.34 5.66
C ASN A 52 -5.05 -5.66 7.15
N GLY A 53 -4.26 -5.03 8.03
CA GLY A 53 -4.44 -5.13 9.48
C GLY A 53 -5.81 -4.60 9.93
N MET A 54 -6.20 -3.42 9.43
CA MET A 54 -7.51 -2.84 9.74
C MET A 54 -8.65 -3.72 9.22
N MET A 55 -8.56 -4.25 8.00
CA MET A 55 -9.58 -5.16 7.46
C MET A 55 -9.75 -6.41 8.34
N LYS A 56 -8.64 -6.99 8.83
CA LYS A 56 -8.69 -8.11 9.77
C LYS A 56 -9.34 -7.73 11.10
N ILE A 57 -9.04 -6.54 11.63
CA ILE A 57 -9.65 -6.04 12.87
C ILE A 57 -11.17 -5.88 12.70
N TYR A 58 -11.64 -5.28 11.60
CA TYR A 58 -13.07 -5.13 11.33
C TYR A 58 -13.77 -6.48 11.15
N LEU A 59 -13.16 -7.40 10.40
CA LEU A 59 -13.70 -8.75 10.25
C LEU A 59 -13.79 -9.48 11.59
N PHE A 60 -12.73 -9.42 12.42
CA PHE A 60 -12.73 -10.02 13.74
C PHE A 60 -13.83 -9.42 14.64
N SER A 61 -13.94 -8.09 14.67
CA SER A 61 -15.00 -7.40 15.41
C SER A 61 -16.40 -7.82 14.94
N SER A 62 -16.62 -7.91 13.62
CA SER A 62 -17.90 -8.36 13.06
C SER A 62 -18.20 -9.83 13.38
N THR A 63 -17.19 -10.70 13.40
CA THR A 63 -17.39 -12.10 13.79
C THR A 63 -17.75 -12.21 15.26
N ASN A 64 -17.06 -11.48 16.14
CA ASN A 64 -17.36 -11.48 17.58
C ASN A 64 -18.77 -10.98 17.88
N SER A 65 -19.22 -9.91 17.23
CA SER A 65 -20.59 -9.40 17.43
C SER A 65 -21.65 -10.39 16.97
N LEU A 66 -21.41 -11.12 15.87
CA LEU A 66 -22.29 -12.20 15.42
C LEU A 66 -22.33 -13.35 16.45
N PHE A 67 -21.18 -13.76 16.99
CA PHE A 67 -21.12 -14.79 18.03
C PHE A 67 -21.87 -14.37 19.30
N GLU A 68 -21.69 -13.13 19.76
CA GLU A 68 -22.44 -12.60 20.91
C GLU A 68 -23.95 -12.58 20.65
N THR A 69 -24.36 -12.16 19.45
CA THR A 69 -25.78 -12.16 19.07
C THR A 69 -26.34 -13.57 19.08
N ARG A 70 -25.60 -14.54 18.53
CA ARG A 70 -25.99 -15.96 18.55
C ARG A 70 -26.08 -16.50 19.99
N ALA A 71 -25.11 -16.20 20.83
CA ALA A 71 -25.13 -16.60 22.24
C ALA A 71 -26.33 -16.01 22.98
N ARG A 72 -26.67 -14.73 22.75
CA ARG A 72 -27.86 -14.08 23.32
C ARG A 72 -29.15 -14.75 22.87
N VAL A 73 -29.27 -15.09 21.58
CA VAL A 73 -30.46 -15.78 21.05
C VAL A 73 -30.62 -17.16 21.70
N VAL A 74 -29.55 -17.92 21.86
CA VAL A 74 -29.57 -19.23 22.53
C VAL A 74 -29.94 -19.08 24.00
N TYR A 75 -29.36 -18.10 24.71
CA TYR A 75 -29.70 -17.82 26.10
C TYR A 75 -31.18 -17.48 26.26
N ILE A 76 -31.73 -16.56 25.43
CA ILE A 76 -33.14 -16.18 25.47
C ILE A 76 -34.05 -17.37 25.14
N ARG A 77 -33.66 -18.21 24.18
CA ARG A 77 -34.40 -19.44 23.84
C ARG A 77 -34.45 -20.40 25.02
N ASN A 78 -33.31 -20.72 25.62
CA ASN A 78 -33.23 -21.64 26.76
C ASN A 78 -33.97 -21.07 27.98
N LYS A 79 -33.83 -19.78 28.25
CA LYS A 79 -34.56 -19.11 29.34
C LYS A 79 -36.08 -19.20 29.13
N ARG A 80 -36.58 -19.07 27.89
CA ARG A 80 -38.00 -19.28 27.60
C ARG A 80 -38.46 -20.73 27.76
N ILE A 81 -37.61 -21.71 27.46
CA ILE A 81 -37.91 -23.13 27.66
C ILE A 81 -38.02 -23.46 29.15
N LEU A 82 -37.12 -22.92 29.99
CA LEU A 82 -37.12 -23.14 31.44
C LEU A 82 -38.30 -22.46 32.17
N GLN A 83 -39.01 -21.55 31.51
CA GLN A 83 -40.17 -20.84 32.06
C GLN A 83 -41.50 -21.43 31.55
N ARG A 84 -41.46 -22.51 30.78
CA ARG A 84 -42.62 -23.34 30.41
C ARG A 84 -42.61 -24.62 31.22
#